data_AF-A0A6G1KBC6-F1
#
_entry.id   AF-A0A6G1KBC6-F1
#
_cell.length_a   1.000
_cell.length_b   1.000
_cell.length_c   1.000
_cell.angle_alpha   90.00
_cell.angle_beta   90.00
_cell.angle_gamma   90.00
#
_symmetry.space_group_name_H-M   'P 1'
#
loop_
_entity.id
_entity.type
_entity.pdbx_description
1 polymer ?
#
loop_
_entity_poly.entity_id
_entity_poly.type
_entity_poly.pdbx_seq_one_letter_code
_entity_poly.pdbx_strand_id
1 'polypeptide(L)' 'MELHEGAYNTCWTATARQSETKSGKMYEPVGVRLPKMGYTEDEQLATKVWEWTQKELEAFK' A
#
# COMPACT_ATOMS: atom_id res chain seq x y z
N MET A 1 7.64 -7.07 18.57
CA MET A 1 7.71 -7.64 17.22
C MET A 1 9.07 -8.25 17.09
N GLU A 2 9.12 -9.58 17.02
CA GLU A 2 10.33 -10.32 16.68
C GLU A 2 10.63 -10.15 15.18
N LEU A 3 11.89 -10.26 14.77
CA LEU A 3 12.33 -10.03 13.38
C LEU A 3 11.49 -10.79 12.34
N HIS A 4 11.12 -12.03 12.67
CA HIS A 4 10.37 -12.90 11.77
C HIS A 4 8.90 -12.50 11.59
N GLU A 5 8.32 -11.74 12.53
CA GLU A 5 6.91 -11.34 12.49
C GLU A 5 6.65 -10.22 11.48
N GLY A 6 7.68 -9.47 11.07
CA GLY A 6 7.54 -8.38 10.11
C GLY A 6 6.99 -8.81 8.74
N ALA A 7 7.24 -10.07 8.35
CA ALA A 7 6.75 -10.61 7.07
C ALA A 7 5.27 -11.03 7.11
N TYR A 8 4.67 -11.20 8.30
CA TYR A 8 3.35 -11.81 8.44
C TYR A 8 2.26 -11.05 7.71
N ASN A 9 2.28 -9.71 7.79
CA ASN A 9 1.26 -8.89 7.17
C ASN A 9 1.30 -8.98 5.63
N THR A 10 2.50 -9.02 5.05
CA THR A 10 2.69 -9.20 3.61
C THR A 10 2.27 -10.61 3.17
N CYS A 11 2.68 -11.64 3.91
CA CYS A 11 2.25 -13.03 3.63
C CYS A 11 0.73 -13.16 3.68
N TRP A 12 0.08 -12.64 4.73
CA TRP A 12 -1.37 -12.62 4.83
C TRP A 12 -2.01 -11.87 3.68
N THR A 13 -1.56 -10.65 3.35
CA THR A 13 -2.14 -9.86 2.24
C THR A 13 -2.03 -10.58 0.89
N ALA A 14 -0.96 -11.33 0.67
CA ALA A 14 -0.74 -12.09 -0.56
C ALA A 14 -1.62 -13.35 -0.68
N THR A 15 -2.06 -13.95 0.44
CA THR A 15 -2.76 -15.24 0.44
C THR A 15 -4.18 -15.20 1.00
N ALA A 16 -4.58 -14.10 1.65
CA ALA A 16 -5.91 -13.94 2.22
C ALA A 16 -6.99 -13.98 1.13
N ARG A 17 -8.22 -14.29 1.53
CA ARG A 17 -9.35 -14.27 0.59
C ARG A 17 -9.56 -12.84 0.11
N GLN A 18 -10.02 -12.67 -1.13
CA GLN A 18 -10.33 -11.34 -1.68
C GLN A 18 -11.37 -10.59 -0.83
N SER A 19 -12.27 -11.28 -0.14
CA SER A 19 -13.25 -10.69 0.77
C SER A 19 -12.64 -10.08 2.04
N GLU A 20 -11.42 -10.48 2.40
CA GLU A 20 -10.72 -10.06 3.61
C GLU A 20 -9.77 -8.88 3.35
N THR A 21 -9.53 -8.55 2.09
CA THR A 21 -8.64 -7.46 1.67
C THR A 21 -9.39 -6.43 0.84
N LYS A 22 -8.83 -5.22 0.76
CA LYS A 22 -9.39 -4.14 -0.07
C LYS A 22 -8.24 -3.45 -0.77
N SER A 23 -8.36 -3.34 -2.09
CA SER A 23 -7.36 -2.64 -2.92
C SER A 23 -7.14 -1.22 -2.43
N GLY A 24 -5.88 -0.79 -2.42
CA GLY A 24 -5.45 0.53 -1.95
C GLY A 24 -5.60 0.76 -0.45
N LYS A 25 -5.76 -0.27 0.38
CA LYS A 25 -5.81 -0.16 1.84
C LYS A 25 -4.58 -0.79 2.49
N MET A 26 -4.16 -0.19 3.60
CA MET A 26 -3.06 -0.65 4.43
C MET A 26 -3.61 -1.33 5.68
N TYR A 27 -2.94 -2.40 6.11
CA TYR A 27 -3.34 -3.23 7.26
C TYR A 27 -2.15 -3.36 8.22
N GLU A 28 -2.37 -3.23 9.53
CA GLU A 28 -1.37 -3.44 10.57
C GLU A 28 -2.00 -3.58 11.98
N PRO A 29 -1.60 -4.59 12.79
CA PRO A 29 -0.98 -5.84 12.36
C PRO A 29 -2.02 -6.78 11.71
N VAL A 30 -1.58 -7.59 10.73
CA VAL A 30 -2.30 -8.69 10.05
C VAL A 30 -3.84 -8.58 10.04
N GLY A 31 -4.40 -8.09 8.93
CA GLY A 31 -5.86 -8.03 8.76
C GLY A 31 -6.57 -6.89 9.51
N VAL A 32 -5.85 -6.15 10.35
CA VAL A 32 -6.39 -4.93 10.97
C VAL A 32 -6.20 -3.76 10.04
N ARG A 33 -7.28 -3.25 9.42
CA ARG A 33 -7.19 -2.10 8.53
C ARG A 33 -6.78 -0.84 9.30
N LEU A 34 -5.74 -0.15 8.80
CA LEU A 34 -5.36 1.15 9.34
C LEU A 34 -6.37 2.24 8.94
N PRO A 35 -6.62 3.22 9.84
CA PRO A 35 -7.42 4.39 9.50
C PRO A 35 -6.72 5.23 8.42
N LYS A 36 -7.51 6.08 7.76
CA LYS A 36 -6.96 7.07 6.81
C LYS A 36 -6.01 8.01 7.55
N MET A 37 -4.88 8.35 6.94
CA MET A 37 -3.90 9.27 7.55
C MET A 37 -3.61 10.41 6.58
N GLY A 38 -3.99 11.64 6.92
CA GLY A 38 -3.65 12.83 6.14
C GLY A 38 -3.94 12.69 4.65
N TYR A 39 -2.88 12.73 3.83
CA TYR A 39 -2.93 12.69 2.37
C TYR A 39 -3.01 11.28 1.76
N THR A 40 -3.10 10.20 2.56
CA THR A 40 -3.06 8.81 2.04
C THR A 40 -4.23 8.46 1.11
N GLU A 41 -5.29 9.27 1.10
CA GLU A 41 -6.44 9.09 0.21
C GLU A 41 -6.69 10.31 -0.69
N ASP A 42 -5.70 11.19 -0.84
CA ASP A 42 -5.77 12.31 -1.78
C ASP A 42 -5.50 11.82 -3.22
N GLU A 43 -6.58 11.59 -3.98
CA GLU A 43 -6.50 11.11 -5.36
C GLU A 43 -5.81 12.10 -6.31
N GLN A 44 -5.91 13.40 -6.04
CA GLN A 44 -5.25 14.43 -6.85
C GLN A 44 -3.74 14.37 -6.63
N LEU A 45 -3.31 14.24 -5.37
CA LEU A 45 -1.90 14.08 -5.05
C LEU A 45 -1.34 12.77 -5.60
N ALA A 46 -2.10 11.67 -5.50
CA ALA A 46 -1.71 10.38 -6.08
C ALA A 46 -1.47 10.49 -7.60
N THR A 47 -2.37 11.17 -8.32
CA THR A 47 -2.22 11.42 -9.75
C THR A 47 -0.97 12.26 -10.06
N LYS A 48 -0.76 13.35 -9.33
CA LYS A 48 0.42 14.22 -9.52
C LYS A 48 1.74 13.46 -9.31
N VAL A 49 1.81 12.64 -8.27
CA VAL A 49 3.00 11.82 -7.99
C VAL A 49 3.22 10.78 -9.08
N TRP A 50 2.14 10.15 -9.57
CA TRP A 50 2.22 9.18 -10.66
C TRP A 50 2.77 9.81 -11.94
N GLU A 51 2.18 10.93 -12.39
CA GLU A 51 2.60 11.63 -13.60
C GLU A 51 4.05 12.12 -13.51
N TRP A 52 4.42 12.70 -12.37
CA TRP A 52 5.81 13.10 -12.11
C TRP A 52 6.75 11.90 -12.20
N THR A 53 6.42 10.78 -11.55
CA THR A 53 7.26 9.57 -11.57
C THR A 53 7.42 9.03 -12.99
N GLN A 54 6.35 8.97 -13.78
CA GLN A 54 6.42 8.52 -15.17
C GLN A 54 7.37 9.40 -15.99
N LYS A 55 7.33 10.72 -15.79
CA LYS A 55 8.22 11.68 -16.44
C LYS A 55 9.69 11.47 -16.05
N GLU A 56 10.00 11.30 -14.77
CA GLU A 56 11.39 11.05 -14.33
C GLU A 56 11.95 9.73 -14.91
N LEU A 57 11.10 8.72 -15.06
CA LEU A 57 11.49 7.42 -15.63
C LEU A 57 11.72 7.47 -17.15
N GLU A 58 11.25 8.49 -17.87
CA GLU A 58 11.52 8.63 -19.31
C GLU A 58 13.01 8.77 -19.63
N ALA A 59 13.81 9.30 -18.70
CA ALA A 59 15.27 9.40 -18.86
C ALA A 59 15.99 8.03 -18.85
N PHE A 60 15.31 6.96 -18.41
CA PHE A 60 15.87 5.61 -18.26
C PHE A 60 15.21 4.58 -19.18
N LYS A 61 14.37 5.02 -20.11
CA LYS A 61 13.79 4.17 -21.18
C LYS A 61 14.74 4.09 -22.37
#